data_AF-A0A973AXU6-F1
#
_entry.id   AF-A0A973AXU6-F1
#
_cell.length_a   1.000
_cell.length_b   1.000
_cell.length_c   1.000
_cell.angle_alpha   90.00
_cell.angle_beta   90.00
_cell.angle_gamma   90.00
#
_symmetry.space_group_name_H-M   'P 1'
#
loop_
_entity.id
_entity.type
_entity.pdbx_description
1 polymer ?
#
loop_
_entity_poly.entity_id
_entity_poly.type
_entity_poly.pdbx_seq_one_letter_code
_entity_poly.pdbx_strand_id
1 'polypeptide(L)'
;MPLSADIDPDAFSYPISGDFPAGENLQVSEEGRAARSALRDLREEARRIERRADDGDTSEGGWPAARSVWIEVRDGGLDILKNRSRDLDIAAMIIEALARTDGFIGLAAGFAMARVMVESSWSDLFPIPDPEDGPADEEAIVEERTLPLQRLVGIDSEGLLMPAILHIPFTQSRSDEQYALCHWRSSRDLVREESEEKLKLAVERGAVSPAQF
;
A
#
# COMPACT_ATOMS: atom_id res chain seq x y z
N MET A 1 -12.09 13.44 2.82
CA MET A 1 -11.06 14.19 2.08
C MET A 1 -11.15 13.79 0.61
N PRO A 2 -10.92 14.71 -0.35
CA PRO A 2 -10.76 14.33 -1.75
C PRO A 2 -9.45 13.53 -1.94
N LEU A 3 -9.36 12.78 -3.04
CA LEU A 3 -8.10 12.13 -3.44
C LEU A 3 -7.02 13.19 -3.65
N SER A 4 -5.81 12.90 -3.17
CA SER A 4 -4.63 13.76 -3.32
C SER A 4 -3.83 13.51 -4.60
N ALA A 5 -4.25 12.53 -5.42
CA ALA A 5 -3.79 12.32 -6.79
C ALA A 5 -4.99 12.20 -7.73
N ASP A 6 -4.84 12.72 -8.94
CA ASP A 6 -5.83 12.56 -10.00
C ASP A 6 -5.67 11.17 -10.64
N ILE A 7 -6.55 10.26 -10.20
CA ILE A 7 -6.63 8.89 -10.69
C ILE A 7 -7.97 8.75 -11.40
N ASP A 8 -7.89 8.74 -12.73
CA ASP A 8 -8.97 8.29 -13.60
C ASP A 8 -8.74 6.80 -13.90
N PRO A 9 -9.54 5.87 -13.31
CA PRO A 9 -9.39 4.45 -13.56
C PRO A 9 -9.51 4.08 -15.04
N ASP A 10 -10.36 4.79 -15.80
CA ASP A 10 -10.62 4.48 -17.20
C ASP A 10 -9.38 4.73 -18.07
N ALA A 11 -8.50 5.65 -17.66
CA ALA A 11 -7.23 5.91 -18.33
C ALA A 11 -6.31 4.66 -18.41
N PHE A 12 -6.49 3.70 -17.50
CA PHE A 12 -5.70 2.47 -17.47
C PHE A 12 -6.22 1.38 -18.41
N SER A 13 -7.40 1.59 -19.02
CA SER A 13 -7.97 0.68 -20.03
C SER A 13 -7.30 0.83 -21.41
N TYR A 14 -6.67 1.98 -21.67
CA TYR A 14 -6.00 2.26 -22.94
C TYR A 14 -4.62 1.59 -22.99
N PRO A 15 -4.18 1.14 -24.19
CA PRO A 15 -2.83 0.60 -24.35
C PRO A 15 -1.75 1.66 -24.09
N ILE A 16 -0.63 1.26 -23.47
CA ILE A 16 0.55 2.11 -23.29
C ILE A 16 1.20 2.39 -24.64
N SER A 17 1.35 1.36 -25.48
CA SER A 17 1.90 1.47 -26.83
C SER A 17 1.18 0.51 -27.78
N GLY A 18 1.25 0.77 -29.10
CA GLY A 18 0.55 -0.02 -30.11
C GLY A 18 0.99 -1.48 -30.14
N ASP A 19 2.30 -1.73 -30.22
CA ASP A 19 2.84 -3.09 -30.33
C ASP A 19 2.92 -3.82 -28.97
N PHE A 20 2.89 -3.07 -27.87
CA PHE A 20 2.90 -3.58 -26.50
C PHE A 20 1.81 -2.88 -25.67
N PRO A 21 0.57 -3.39 -25.68
CA PRO A 21 -0.56 -2.77 -24.98
C PRO A 21 -0.32 -2.56 -23.48
N ALA A 22 0.34 -3.53 -22.83
CA ALA A 22 0.73 -3.45 -21.43
C ALA A 22 2.12 -2.83 -21.20
N GLY A 23 2.84 -2.44 -22.25
CA GLY A 23 4.21 -1.92 -22.14
C GLY A 23 5.26 -3.00 -21.89
N GLU A 24 6.30 -2.69 -21.12
CA GLU A 24 7.45 -3.56 -20.88
C GLU A 24 7.28 -4.48 -19.66
N ASN A 25 7.89 -5.68 -19.71
CA ASN A 25 8.07 -6.50 -18.52
C ASN A 25 9.23 -5.92 -17.68
N LEU A 26 8.91 -5.36 -16.52
CA LEU A 26 9.90 -4.75 -15.62
C LEU A 26 10.93 -5.75 -15.08
N GLN A 27 10.71 -7.05 -15.20
CA GLN A 27 11.66 -8.07 -14.73
C GLN A 27 12.80 -8.32 -15.74
N VAL A 28 12.64 -7.94 -17.01
CA VAL A 28 13.55 -8.29 -18.10
C VAL A 28 14.61 -7.20 -18.35
N SER A 29 14.20 -5.93 -18.43
CA SER A 29 15.13 -4.82 -18.67
C SER A 29 15.90 -4.42 -17.41
N GLU A 30 17.13 -3.94 -17.55
CA GLU A 30 17.91 -3.42 -16.42
C GLU A 30 17.23 -2.20 -15.80
N GLU A 31 16.73 -1.30 -16.65
CA GLU A 31 16.00 -0.11 -16.25
C GLU A 31 14.64 -0.43 -15.62
N GLY A 32 13.97 -1.49 -16.08
CA GLY A 32 12.73 -1.99 -15.49
C GLY A 32 12.96 -2.53 -14.09
N ARG A 33 13.98 -3.38 -13.93
CA ARG A 33 14.35 -3.96 -12.62
C ARG A 33 14.76 -2.87 -11.64
N ALA A 34 15.54 -1.91 -12.10
CA ALA A 34 15.97 -0.78 -11.28
C ALA A 34 14.76 0.07 -10.82
N ALA A 35 13.81 0.37 -11.70
CA ALA A 35 12.61 1.14 -11.34
C ALA A 35 11.73 0.39 -10.34
N ARG A 36 11.50 -0.92 -10.56
CA ARG A 36 10.75 -1.76 -9.62
C ARG A 36 11.46 -1.85 -8.26
N SER A 37 12.78 -2.03 -8.24
CA SER A 37 13.57 -2.08 -7.01
C SER A 37 13.49 -0.75 -6.24
N ALA A 38 13.68 0.39 -6.92
CA ALA A 38 13.60 1.70 -6.29
C ALA A 38 12.22 1.95 -5.64
N LEU A 39 11.14 1.55 -6.32
CA LEU A 39 9.79 1.68 -5.76
C LEU A 39 9.60 0.78 -4.53
N ARG A 40 10.12 -0.45 -4.59
CA ARG A 40 10.09 -1.38 -3.47
C ARG A 40 10.89 -0.85 -2.28
N ASP A 41 12.05 -0.25 -2.51
CA ASP A 41 12.91 0.31 -1.46
C ASP A 41 12.20 1.48 -0.75
N LEU A 42 11.57 2.40 -1.50
CA LEU A 42 10.73 3.46 -0.94
C LEU A 42 9.58 2.89 -0.09
N ARG A 43 8.94 1.83 -0.58
CA ARG A 43 7.84 1.16 0.12
C ARG A 43 8.30 0.45 1.40
N GLU A 44 9.49 -0.14 1.41
CA GLU A 44 10.07 -0.74 2.61
C GLU A 44 10.51 0.32 3.62
N GLU A 45 11.05 1.44 3.13
CA GLU A 45 11.42 2.60 3.93
C GLU A 45 10.20 3.21 4.64
N ALA A 46 9.12 3.46 3.91
CA ALA A 46 7.89 4.01 4.47
C ALA A 46 7.35 3.13 5.61
N ARG A 47 7.26 1.81 5.42
CA ARG A 47 6.84 0.87 6.47
C ARG A 47 7.78 0.86 7.67
N ARG A 48 9.08 1.01 7.44
CA ARG A 48 10.07 1.01 8.51
C ARG A 48 9.89 2.25 9.39
N ILE A 49 9.62 3.41 8.79
CA ILE A 49 9.28 4.64 9.52
C ILE A 49 7.97 4.45 10.31
N GLU A 50 6.93 3.85 9.71
CA GLU A 50 5.67 3.55 10.42
C GLU A 50 5.88 2.69 11.66
N ARG A 51 6.59 1.57 11.53
CA ARG A 51 6.86 0.66 12.67
C ARG A 51 7.60 1.37 13.81
N ARG A 52 8.57 2.23 13.49
CA ARG A 52 9.26 3.02 14.53
C ARG A 52 8.33 4.04 15.18
N ALA A 53 7.46 4.68 14.39
CA ALA A 53 6.46 5.59 14.91
C ALA A 53 5.47 4.90 15.86
N ASP A 54 5.05 3.67 15.52
CA ASP A 54 4.23 2.81 16.38
C ASP A 54 4.93 2.42 17.70
N ASP A 55 6.25 2.27 17.68
CA ASP A 55 7.07 2.02 18.87
C ASP A 55 7.35 3.30 19.69
N GLY A 56 6.82 4.45 19.26
CA GLY A 56 7.04 5.77 19.87
C GLY A 56 8.36 6.44 19.48
N ASP A 57 9.11 5.88 18.54
CA ASP A 57 10.36 6.45 18.03
C ASP A 57 10.12 7.31 16.78
N THR A 58 10.10 8.62 16.98
CA THR A 58 9.91 9.61 15.92
C THR A 58 11.23 10.23 15.44
N SER A 59 12.39 9.62 15.70
CA SER A 59 13.71 10.15 15.30
C SER A 59 13.84 10.37 13.78
N GLU A 60 13.01 9.70 13.00
CA GLU A 60 12.98 9.77 11.53
C GLU A 60 11.76 10.55 11.00
N GLY A 61 11.18 11.41 11.86
CA GLY A 61 10.04 12.26 11.52
C GLY A 61 8.67 11.60 11.66
N GLY A 62 8.61 10.31 12.04
CA GLY A 62 7.39 9.58 12.40
C GLY A 62 6.36 9.49 11.26
N TRP A 63 5.07 9.42 11.62
CA TRP A 63 3.96 9.28 10.67
C TRP A 63 3.96 10.33 9.53
N PRO A 64 4.25 11.62 9.76
CA PRO A 64 4.37 12.60 8.67
C PRO A 64 5.47 12.29 7.65
N ALA A 65 6.63 11.79 8.11
CA ALA A 65 7.72 11.40 7.22
C ALA A 65 7.35 10.13 6.44
N ALA A 66 6.78 9.12 7.09
CA ALA A 66 6.27 7.92 6.42
C ALA A 66 5.26 8.29 5.31
N ARG A 67 4.30 9.18 5.62
CA ARG A 67 3.31 9.65 4.65
C ARG A 67 3.93 10.33 3.43
N SER A 68 5.00 11.11 3.62
CA SER A 68 5.74 11.71 2.50
C SER A 68 6.35 10.65 1.59
N VAL A 69 6.97 9.61 2.15
CA VAL A 69 7.53 8.50 1.36
C VAL A 69 6.42 7.70 0.65
N TRP A 70 5.26 7.52 1.28
CA TRP A 70 4.10 6.89 0.62
C TRP A 70 3.58 7.70 -0.57
N ILE A 71 3.65 9.04 -0.52
CA ILE A 71 3.35 9.88 -1.69
C ILE A 71 4.33 9.59 -2.82
N GLU A 72 5.62 9.42 -2.52
CA GLU A 72 6.63 9.06 -3.53
C GLU A 72 6.36 7.67 -4.14
N VAL A 73 5.98 6.68 -3.32
CA VAL A 73 5.57 5.35 -3.82
C VAL A 73 4.34 5.45 -4.73
N ARG A 74 3.34 6.22 -4.34
CA ARG A 74 2.14 6.42 -5.15
C ARG A 74 2.48 7.08 -6.48
N ASP A 75 3.20 8.19 -6.46
CA ASP A 75 3.46 8.99 -7.65
C ASP A 75 4.41 8.27 -8.61
N GLY A 76 5.48 7.64 -8.10
CA GLY A 76 6.40 6.82 -8.90
C GLY A 76 5.72 5.58 -9.47
N GLY A 77 4.86 4.91 -8.69
CA GLY A 77 4.07 3.79 -9.18
C GLY A 77 3.09 4.19 -10.27
N LEU A 78 2.38 5.30 -10.09
CA LEU A 78 1.44 5.82 -11.10
C LEU A 78 2.15 6.19 -12.40
N ASP A 79 3.35 6.77 -12.33
CA ASP A 79 4.16 7.05 -13.53
C ASP A 79 4.54 5.76 -14.26
N ILE A 80 5.03 4.74 -13.54
CA ILE A 80 5.35 3.42 -14.11
C ILE A 80 4.11 2.82 -14.77
N LEU A 81 2.98 2.79 -14.05
CA LEU A 81 1.76 2.20 -14.59
C LEU A 81 1.32 2.92 -15.85
N LYS A 82 1.29 4.27 -15.85
CA LYS A 82 0.81 5.07 -16.98
C LYS A 82 1.70 4.94 -18.22
N ASN A 83 3.01 4.96 -18.03
CA ASN A 83 3.96 5.23 -19.11
C ASN A 83 4.85 4.05 -19.50
N ARG A 84 4.96 3.01 -18.66
CA ARG A 84 5.96 1.94 -18.86
C ARG A 84 5.38 0.54 -18.83
N SER A 85 4.60 0.20 -17.81
CA SER A 85 4.21 -1.20 -17.59
C SER A 85 2.88 -1.33 -16.86
N ARG A 86 1.91 -2.06 -17.42
CA ARG A 86 0.69 -2.48 -16.72
C ARG A 86 1.01 -3.71 -15.86
N ASP A 87 1.44 -3.46 -14.63
CA ASP A 87 1.96 -4.47 -13.72
C ASP A 87 1.16 -4.50 -12.40
N LEU A 88 0.67 -5.69 -12.00
CA LEU A 88 -0.15 -5.87 -10.80
C LEU A 88 0.66 -5.83 -9.50
N ASP A 89 1.97 -6.04 -9.52
CA ASP A 89 2.85 -5.80 -8.38
C ASP A 89 2.98 -4.29 -8.12
N ILE A 90 3.17 -3.50 -9.17
CA ILE A 90 3.14 -2.03 -9.08
C ILE A 90 1.76 -1.54 -8.64
N ALA A 91 0.67 -2.07 -9.20
CA ALA A 91 -0.68 -1.72 -8.79
C ALA A 91 -0.94 -2.02 -7.31
N ALA A 92 -0.48 -3.16 -6.80
CA ALA A 92 -0.61 -3.52 -5.40
C ALA A 92 0.12 -2.52 -4.47
N MET A 93 1.32 -2.08 -4.85
CA MET A 93 2.06 -1.06 -4.11
C MET A 93 1.35 0.30 -4.10
N ILE A 94 0.74 0.70 -5.21
CA ILE A 94 -0.04 1.94 -5.30
C ILE A 94 -1.30 1.87 -4.44
N ILE A 95 -2.05 0.75 -4.48
CA ILE A 95 -3.25 0.57 -3.63
C ILE A 95 -2.88 0.73 -2.16
N GLU A 96 -1.76 0.13 -1.75
CA GLU A 96 -1.25 0.26 -0.40
C GLU A 96 -0.85 1.70 -0.03
N ALA A 97 -0.17 2.40 -0.94
CA ALA A 97 0.20 3.79 -0.76
C ALA A 97 -1.04 4.69 -0.63
N LEU A 98 -2.04 4.51 -1.51
CA LEU A 98 -3.30 5.24 -1.50
C LEU A 98 -4.09 5.03 -0.20
N ALA A 99 -4.03 3.84 0.37
CA ALA A 99 -4.64 3.58 1.68
C ALA A 99 -4.08 4.50 2.78
N ARG A 100 -2.79 4.82 2.69
CA ARG A 100 -2.07 5.62 3.70
C ARG A 100 -2.05 7.10 3.38
N THR A 101 -2.11 7.47 2.11
CA THR A 101 -2.16 8.88 1.71
C THR A 101 -3.56 9.46 1.74
N ASP A 102 -4.57 8.64 1.42
CA ASP A 102 -5.94 9.08 1.13
C ASP A 102 -7.02 8.27 1.90
N GLY A 103 -6.66 7.23 2.63
CA GLY A 103 -7.61 6.41 3.38
C GLY A 103 -8.53 5.58 2.49
N PHE A 104 -9.80 5.43 2.90
CA PHE A 104 -10.75 4.55 2.21
C PHE A 104 -11.08 5.01 0.79
N ILE A 105 -11.07 6.32 0.50
CA ILE A 105 -11.28 6.81 -0.86
C ILE A 105 -10.09 6.46 -1.76
N GLY A 106 -8.87 6.49 -1.22
CA GLY A 106 -7.67 6.00 -1.89
C GLY A 106 -7.73 4.52 -2.21
N LEU A 107 -8.11 3.71 -1.22
CA LEU A 107 -8.33 2.27 -1.42
C LEU A 107 -9.34 2.00 -2.55
N ALA A 108 -10.48 2.68 -2.53
CA ALA A 108 -11.51 2.53 -3.56
C ALA A 108 -10.98 2.89 -4.95
N ALA A 109 -10.24 4.00 -5.08
CA ALA A 109 -9.63 4.42 -6.34
C ALA A 109 -8.57 3.42 -6.84
N GLY A 110 -7.70 2.94 -5.96
CA GLY A 110 -6.66 1.97 -6.30
C GLY A 110 -7.24 0.63 -6.77
N PHE A 111 -8.27 0.11 -6.08
CA PHE A 111 -8.94 -1.11 -6.51
C PHE A 111 -9.76 -0.91 -7.80
N ALA A 112 -10.35 0.27 -8.01
CA ALA A 112 -11.01 0.59 -9.27
C ALA A 112 -10.02 0.59 -10.45
N MET A 113 -8.83 1.19 -10.26
CA MET A 113 -7.73 1.15 -11.23
C MET A 113 -7.30 -0.28 -11.55
N ALA A 114 -7.00 -1.09 -10.52
CA ALA A 114 -6.59 -2.48 -10.72
C ALA A 114 -7.68 -3.33 -11.41
N ARG A 115 -8.96 -3.11 -11.05
CA ARG A 115 -10.11 -3.74 -11.72
C ARG A 115 -10.13 -3.42 -13.21
N VAL A 116 -10.00 -2.16 -13.59
CA VAL A 116 -9.99 -1.75 -15.00
C VAL A 116 -8.84 -2.43 -15.75
N MET A 117 -7.62 -2.42 -15.20
CA MET A 117 -6.46 -3.10 -15.81
C MET A 117 -6.72 -4.60 -16.06
N VAL A 118 -7.27 -5.30 -15.05
CA VAL A 118 -7.61 -6.72 -15.15
C VAL A 118 -8.68 -6.96 -16.20
N GLU A 119 -9.76 -6.17 -16.19
CA GLU A 119 -10.87 -6.34 -17.14
C GLU A 119 -10.48 -6.01 -18.59
N SER A 120 -9.59 -5.04 -18.81
CA SER A 120 -9.24 -4.57 -20.15
C SER A 120 -8.04 -5.27 -20.79
N SER A 121 -7.10 -5.76 -19.98
CA SER A 121 -5.76 -6.14 -20.48
C SER A 121 -5.19 -7.41 -19.84
N TRP A 122 -6.02 -8.26 -19.22
CA TRP A 122 -5.58 -9.47 -18.52
C TRP A 122 -4.49 -10.26 -19.24
N SER A 123 -4.68 -10.54 -20.55
CA SER A 123 -3.75 -11.35 -21.35
C SER A 123 -2.34 -10.77 -21.42
N ASP A 124 -2.19 -9.45 -21.35
CA ASP A 124 -0.93 -8.73 -21.53
C ASP A 124 -0.31 -8.27 -20.20
N LEU A 125 -1.03 -8.37 -19.07
CA LEU A 125 -0.56 -7.87 -17.77
C LEU A 125 0.73 -8.54 -17.27
N PHE A 126 1.49 -7.75 -16.52
CA PHE A 126 2.61 -8.21 -15.71
C PHE A 126 2.19 -8.34 -14.22
N PRO A 127 2.94 -9.07 -13.38
CA PRO A 127 4.08 -9.92 -13.73
C PRO A 127 3.65 -11.18 -14.50
N ILE A 128 4.61 -11.83 -15.15
CA ILE A 128 4.47 -13.17 -15.73
C ILE A 128 5.63 -14.03 -15.20
N PRO A 129 5.51 -15.36 -15.17
CA PRO A 129 6.60 -16.24 -14.75
C PRO A 129 7.87 -15.97 -15.55
N ASP A 130 9.03 -16.10 -14.91
CA ASP A 130 10.32 -15.97 -15.59
C ASP A 130 10.43 -17.07 -16.67
N PRO A 131 10.67 -16.72 -17.95
CA PRO A 131 10.90 -17.72 -18.99
C PRO A 131 12.08 -18.66 -18.72
N GLU A 132 13.03 -18.25 -17.85
CA GLU A 132 14.15 -19.09 -17.41
C GLU A 132 13.73 -20.19 -16.41
N ASP A 133 12.63 -19.99 -15.67
CA ASP A 133 12.12 -20.94 -14.67
C ASP A 133 11.31 -22.09 -15.30
N GLY A 134 10.94 -21.98 -16.59
CA GLY A 134 10.23 -23.00 -17.34
C GLY A 134 9.11 -22.44 -18.21
N PRO A 135 8.34 -23.31 -18.90
CA PRO A 135 7.20 -22.87 -19.69
C PRO A 135 6.12 -22.29 -18.78
N ALA A 136 5.77 -21.03 -19.02
CA ALA A 136 4.63 -20.37 -18.38
C ALA A 136 3.33 -20.92 -18.97
N ASP A 137 2.77 -21.95 -18.35
CA ASP A 137 1.40 -22.37 -18.64
C ASP A 137 0.39 -21.38 -18.05
N GLU A 138 -0.88 -21.58 -18.39
CA GLU A 138 -1.95 -20.67 -17.98
C GLU A 138 -2.09 -20.60 -16.44
N GLU A 139 -1.82 -21.70 -15.74
CA GLU A 139 -1.91 -21.76 -14.27
C GLU A 139 -0.80 -20.91 -13.63
N ALA A 140 0.45 -21.08 -14.07
CA ALA A 140 1.59 -20.29 -13.59
C ALA A 140 1.41 -18.78 -13.87
N ILE A 141 0.84 -18.43 -15.04
CA ILE A 141 0.54 -17.03 -15.37
C ILE A 141 -0.52 -16.44 -14.43
N VAL A 142 -1.59 -17.19 -14.14
CA VAL A 142 -2.64 -16.75 -13.21
C VAL A 142 -2.08 -16.61 -11.80
N GLU A 143 -1.27 -17.57 -11.35
CA GLU A 143 -0.62 -17.52 -10.04
C GLU A 143 0.24 -16.26 -9.91
N GLU A 144 1.21 -16.06 -10.83
CA GLU A 144 2.16 -14.96 -10.75
C GLU A 144 1.44 -13.59 -10.82
N ARG A 145 0.44 -13.44 -11.70
CA ARG A 145 -0.35 -12.19 -11.82
C ARG A 145 -1.17 -11.88 -10.58
N THR A 146 -1.77 -12.89 -9.94
CA THR A 146 -2.65 -12.66 -8.79
C THR A 146 -1.90 -12.52 -7.48
N LEU A 147 -0.72 -13.14 -7.36
CA LEU A 147 0.06 -13.20 -6.13
C LEU A 147 0.32 -11.83 -5.45
N PRO A 148 0.62 -10.72 -6.16
CA PRO A 148 0.77 -9.42 -5.52
C PRO A 148 -0.51 -8.94 -4.83
N LEU A 149 -1.68 -9.14 -5.45
CA LEU A 149 -2.96 -8.80 -4.86
C LEU A 149 -3.32 -9.73 -3.70
N GLN A 150 -3.01 -11.03 -3.81
CA GLN A 150 -3.21 -11.99 -2.72
C GLN A 150 -2.40 -11.61 -1.47
N ARG A 151 -1.11 -11.27 -1.65
CA ARG A 151 -0.23 -10.78 -0.58
C ARG A 151 -0.74 -9.46 0.01
N LEU A 152 -1.23 -8.57 -0.85
CA LEU A 152 -1.79 -7.29 -0.43
C LEU A 152 -3.01 -7.47 0.49
N VAL A 153 -3.98 -8.31 0.10
CA VAL A 153 -5.22 -8.52 0.86
C VAL A 153 -5.07 -9.49 2.02
N GLY A 154 -4.09 -10.39 1.98
CA GLY A 154 -3.85 -11.39 3.01
C GLY A 154 -4.69 -12.66 2.86
N ILE A 155 -4.58 -13.33 1.72
CA ILE A 155 -5.08 -14.72 1.65
C ILE A 155 -4.16 -15.57 2.56
N ASP A 156 -4.75 -16.23 3.56
CA ASP A 156 -4.07 -17.05 4.58
C ASP A 156 -3.01 -16.32 5.44
N SER A 157 -3.03 -14.99 5.47
CA SER A 157 -2.17 -14.16 6.33
C SER A 157 -2.88 -12.85 6.70
N GLU A 158 -2.27 -11.99 7.53
CA GLU A 158 -2.86 -10.68 7.85
C GLU A 158 -2.93 -9.73 6.64
N GLY A 159 -2.10 -9.96 5.62
CA GLY A 159 -2.03 -9.08 4.45
C GLY A 159 -1.38 -7.73 4.74
N LEU A 160 -1.06 -7.00 3.68
CA LEU A 160 -0.33 -5.73 3.76
C LEU A 160 -1.27 -4.52 3.88
N LEU A 161 -2.55 -4.69 3.55
CA LEU A 161 -3.57 -3.65 3.74
C LEU A 161 -4.06 -3.53 5.18
N MET A 162 -4.04 -4.61 5.96
CA MET A 162 -4.59 -4.55 7.31
C MET A 162 -3.89 -3.50 8.18
N PRO A 163 -2.54 -3.42 8.24
CA PRO A 163 -1.87 -2.33 8.95
C PRO A 163 -2.30 -0.93 8.49
N ALA A 164 -2.50 -0.74 7.18
CA ALA A 164 -2.97 0.54 6.64
C ALA A 164 -4.40 0.86 7.08
N ILE A 165 -5.33 -0.09 6.91
CA ILE A 165 -6.75 0.06 7.21
C ILE A 165 -6.96 0.38 8.68
N LEU A 166 -6.20 -0.26 9.58
CA LEU A 166 -6.28 0.00 11.01
C LEU A 166 -5.88 1.43 11.40
N HIS A 167 -5.05 2.07 10.60
CA HIS A 167 -4.58 3.45 10.80
C HIS A 167 -5.44 4.50 10.09
N ILE A 168 -6.42 4.11 9.26
CA ILE A 168 -7.32 5.08 8.62
C ILE A 168 -8.25 5.68 9.69
N PRO A 169 -8.23 7.02 9.89
CA PRO A 169 -9.13 7.66 10.83
C PRO A 169 -10.60 7.47 10.43
N PHE A 170 -11.44 7.09 11.39
CA PHE A 170 -12.89 6.96 11.19
C PHE A 170 -13.71 7.91 12.07
N THR A 171 -13.09 8.54 13.08
CA THR A 171 -13.72 9.54 13.94
C THR A 171 -12.72 10.59 14.36
N GLN A 172 -13.22 11.71 14.89
CA GLN A 172 -12.41 12.79 15.44
C GLN A 172 -12.99 13.27 16.78
N SER A 173 -12.11 13.74 17.66
CA SER A 173 -12.46 14.31 18.95
C SER A 173 -13.06 15.72 18.79
N ARG A 174 -13.49 16.32 19.92
CA ARG A 174 -13.87 17.75 19.96
C ARG A 174 -12.66 18.70 19.84
N SER A 175 -11.45 18.20 20.05
CA SER A 175 -10.18 18.91 19.87
C SER A 175 -9.54 18.64 18.50
N ASP A 176 -10.30 18.08 17.54
CA ASP A 176 -9.85 17.68 16.20
C ASP A 176 -8.74 16.60 16.16
N GLU A 177 -8.56 15.85 17.25
CA GLU A 177 -7.70 14.66 17.25
C GLU A 177 -8.37 13.53 16.49
N GLN A 178 -7.64 12.89 15.58
CA GLN A 178 -8.15 11.81 14.75
C GLN A 178 -7.95 10.45 15.41
N TYR A 179 -9.00 9.62 15.43
CA TYR A 179 -8.92 8.26 15.94
C TYR A 179 -9.23 7.22 14.88
N ALA A 180 -8.39 6.19 14.86
CA ALA A 180 -8.46 5.03 13.99
C ALA A 180 -8.61 3.74 14.83
N LEU A 181 -8.72 2.60 14.17
CA LEU A 181 -9.02 1.34 14.85
C LEU A 181 -7.81 0.83 15.65
N CYS A 182 -6.59 1.17 15.22
CA CYS A 182 -5.37 0.93 15.97
C CYS A 182 -5.41 1.59 17.36
N HIS A 183 -5.86 2.85 17.45
CA HIS A 183 -6.00 3.57 18.72
C HIS A 183 -7.00 2.90 19.65
N TRP A 184 -8.16 2.48 19.12
CA TRP A 184 -9.15 1.76 19.91
C TRP A 184 -8.61 0.40 20.40
N ARG A 185 -7.92 -0.36 19.53
CA ARG A 185 -7.30 -1.65 19.91
C ARG A 185 -6.26 -1.47 21.02
N SER A 186 -5.36 -0.52 20.84
CA SER A 186 -4.33 -0.17 21.83
C SER A 186 -4.96 0.21 23.17
N SER A 187 -6.04 1.00 23.15
CA SER A 187 -6.82 1.32 24.35
C SER A 187 -7.43 0.09 25.01
N ARG A 188 -8.01 -0.82 24.23
CA ARG A 188 -8.57 -2.08 24.76
C ARG A 188 -7.55 -2.98 25.42
N ASP A 189 -6.32 -3.02 24.92
CA ASP A 189 -5.23 -3.82 25.50
C ASP A 189 -4.80 -3.30 26.87
N LEU A 190 -4.94 -1.98 27.10
CA LEU A 190 -4.61 -1.33 28.37
C LEU A 190 -5.75 -1.33 29.40
N VAL A 191 -6.97 -1.76 29.05
CA VAL A 191 -8.13 -1.73 29.97
C VAL A 191 -7.92 -2.53 31.26
N ARG A 192 -7.07 -3.56 31.22
CA ARG A 192 -6.77 -4.41 32.39
C ARG A 192 -5.46 -4.08 33.08
N GLU A 193 -4.71 -3.08 32.60
CA GLU A 193 -3.44 -2.68 33.22
C GLU A 193 -3.72 -1.72 34.37
N GLU A 194 -3.33 -2.12 35.58
CA GLU A 194 -3.56 -1.35 36.81
C GLU A 194 -2.33 -0.53 37.24
N SER A 195 -1.17 -0.78 36.62
CA SER A 195 0.06 -0.04 36.89
C SER A 195 0.05 1.33 36.18
N GLU A 196 -0.03 2.40 36.98
CA GLU A 196 0.08 3.78 36.47
C GLU A 196 1.38 4.04 35.69
N GLU A 197 2.49 3.45 36.13
CA GLU A 197 3.80 3.58 35.46
C GLU A 197 3.78 2.94 34.07
N LYS A 198 3.21 1.74 33.95
CA LYS A 198 3.09 1.06 32.64
C LYS A 198 2.11 1.74 31.72
N LEU A 199 0.98 2.22 32.24
CA LEU A 199 0.01 3.00 31.47
C LEU A 199 0.67 4.28 30.93
N LYS A 200 1.41 4.99 31.78
CA LYS A 200 2.13 6.20 31.38
C LYS A 200 3.19 5.90 30.32
N LEU A 201 3.98 4.86 30.50
CA LEU A 201 4.99 4.43 29.52
C LEU A 201 4.36 4.00 28.18
N ALA A 202 3.21 3.32 28.22
CA ALA A 202 2.49 2.94 27.00
C ALA A 202 1.99 4.17 26.24
N VAL A 203 1.43 5.15 26.94
CA VAL A 203 0.98 6.42 26.34
C VAL A 203 2.16 7.23 25.79
N GLU A 204 3.29 7.28 26.50
CA GLU A 204 4.54 7.89 26.02
C GLU A 204 5.07 7.22 24.74
N ARG A 205 4.73 5.95 24.52
CA ARG A 205 5.06 5.18 23.30
C ARG A 205 3.97 5.20 22.22
N GLY A 206 2.96 6.05 22.35
CA GLY A 206 1.93 6.24 21.33
C GLY A 206 0.66 5.40 21.51
N ALA A 207 0.53 4.63 22.59
CA ALA A 207 -0.72 3.97 22.93
C ALA A 207 -1.79 4.99 23.36
N VAL A 208 -3.06 4.69 23.08
CA VAL A 208 -4.17 5.50 23.58
C VAL A 208 -4.73 4.83 24.83
N SER A 209 -4.88 5.56 25.93
CA SER A 209 -5.42 5.01 27.18
C SER A 209 -6.94 4.78 27.12
N PRO A 210 -7.52 3.92 27.98
CA PRO A 210 -8.97 3.75 28.11
C PRO A 210 -9.75 5.02 28.44
N ALA A 211 -9.13 5.99 29.13
CA ALA A 211 -9.78 7.23 29.54
C ALA A 211 -9.90 8.27 28.40
N GLN A 212 -9.17 8.07 27.30
CA GLN A 212 -9.20 8.94 26.12
C GLN A 212 -10.31 8.56 25.11
N PHE A 213 -10.97 7.41 25.28
CA PHE A 213 -12.07 6.93 24.45
C PHE A 213 -13.42 6.97 25.16
#